data_AF-A0A0E0DNL2-F1
#
_entry.id   AF-A0A0E0DNL2-F1
#
_cell.length_a   1.000
_cell.length_b   1.000
_cell.length_c   1.000
_cell.angle_alpha   90.00
_cell.angle_beta   90.00
_cell.angle_gamma   90.00
#
_symmetry.space_group_name_H-M   'P 1'
#
loop_
_entity.id
_entity.type
_entity.pdbx_description
1 polymer ?
#
loop_
_entity_poly.entity_id
_entity_poly.type
_entity_poly.pdbx_seq_one_letter_code
_entity_poly.pdbx_strand_id
1 'polypeptide(L)'
;MLTGKSQRTLRCPHSTKMASSETPPPPSPSPGTGGAVPLAPALVGLLRFVLSSHLASPDPALPLFPSYCSRLLLDDDDDDQLEKLAAGLARCVEEGRLPVAAAAAAAGIPAGEAGSEEREREWEAVVLEKGNELKRMYDAVEFELHVQEPYFTQLRAGTKKVEGRLAAGNYNRIAEGSLLLFNKCLLLNVQAVRKYASFSEMLQAEMISEVLPGVGVYRKFYTEEKESLYGVLAISVSKPTAQPYITMTELLASLGSDGLGRLLGMVKTADVRKNQLASEIIDRLLRECCWMNIHLTQPYGPVYEIRVHEGYGARWSQDGSKFIGFLEPYSPEGFSKGWKH
;
A
#
# COMPACT_ATOMS: atom_id res chain seq x y z
N MET A 1 -24.44 -60.90 6.78
CA MET A 1 -23.14 -60.40 7.30
C MET A 1 -22.95 -58.99 6.79
N LEU A 2 -23.15 -58.03 7.69
CA LEU A 2 -22.96 -56.61 7.48
C LEU A 2 -21.52 -56.26 7.89
N THR A 3 -20.71 -55.74 6.97
CA THR A 3 -19.38 -55.22 7.33
C THR A 3 -19.07 -53.92 6.57
N GLY A 4 -18.91 -52.84 7.34
CA GLY A 4 -17.88 -51.82 7.13
C GLY A 4 -18.12 -50.74 6.07
N LYS A 5 -18.94 -49.73 6.37
CA LYS A 5 -18.82 -48.41 5.73
C LYS A 5 -17.51 -47.76 6.19
N SER A 6 -16.54 -47.64 5.29
CA SER A 6 -15.34 -46.82 5.48
C SER A 6 -15.71 -45.35 5.31
N GLN A 7 -15.78 -44.59 6.40
CA GLN A 7 -15.81 -43.14 6.36
C GLN A 7 -14.41 -42.63 5.98
N ARG A 8 -14.22 -42.25 4.72
CA ARG A 8 -13.12 -41.36 4.32
C ARG A 8 -13.50 -39.96 4.76
N THR A 9 -12.88 -39.49 5.84
CA THR A 9 -12.80 -38.09 6.21
C THR A 9 -12.06 -37.32 5.11
N LEU A 10 -12.80 -36.52 4.34
CA LEU A 10 -12.24 -35.53 3.43
C LEU A 10 -11.51 -34.46 4.25
N ARG A 11 -10.18 -34.46 4.18
CA ARG A 11 -9.35 -33.33 4.64
C ARG A 11 -9.66 -32.13 3.75
N CYS A 12 -10.23 -31.08 4.32
CA CYS A 12 -10.26 -29.75 3.71
C CYS A 12 -8.82 -29.20 3.63
N PRO A 13 -8.34 -28.71 2.48
CA PRO A 13 -7.07 -28.01 2.39
C PRO A 13 -7.32 -26.50 2.45
N HIS A 14 -7.82 -25.98 3.57
CA HIS A 14 -7.79 -24.54 3.86
C HIS A 14 -7.18 -24.36 5.25
N SER A 15 -5.86 -24.56 5.32
CA SER A 15 -5.07 -23.89 6.35
C SER A 15 -4.87 -22.46 5.86
N THR A 16 -5.89 -21.63 6.07
CA THR A 16 -5.67 -20.20 6.20
C THR A 16 -4.70 -20.09 7.37
N LYS A 17 -3.42 -19.79 7.09
CA LYS A 17 -2.54 -19.25 8.11
C LYS A 17 -3.25 -17.99 8.60
N MET A 18 -4.03 -18.13 9.68
CA MET A 18 -4.38 -17.00 10.50
C MET A 18 -3.05 -16.34 10.82
N ALA A 19 -2.93 -15.07 10.43
CA ALA A 19 -1.82 -14.22 10.76
C ALA A 19 -1.43 -14.52 12.21
N SER A 20 -0.23 -15.04 12.39
CA SER A 20 0.37 -15.19 13.70
C SER A 20 0.21 -13.85 14.40
N SER A 21 -0.43 -13.87 15.57
CA SER A 21 -0.44 -12.74 16.49
C SER A 21 0.98 -12.57 17.01
N GLU A 22 1.87 -12.09 16.15
CA GLU A 22 3.19 -11.68 16.55
C GLU A 22 3.01 -10.49 17.49
N THR A 23 3.48 -10.65 18.72
CA THR A 23 3.66 -9.52 19.62
C THR A 23 4.45 -8.45 18.88
N PRO A 24 3.86 -7.27 18.63
CA PRO A 24 4.49 -6.25 17.82
C PRO A 24 5.80 -5.78 18.46
N PRO A 25 6.80 -5.37 17.66
CA PRO A 25 8.13 -5.08 18.14
C PRO A 25 8.11 -3.98 19.21
N PRO A 26 8.99 -4.06 20.23
CA PRO A 26 9.12 -3.03 21.24
C PRO A 26 9.53 -1.69 20.60
N PRO A 27 9.21 -0.55 21.23
CA PRO A 27 9.64 0.75 20.73
C PRO A 27 11.17 0.80 20.60
N SER A 28 11.64 1.45 19.54
CA SER A 28 13.06 1.53 19.20
C SER A 28 13.89 2.03 20.38
N PRO A 29 15.01 1.36 20.71
CA PRO A 29 15.83 1.70 21.87
C PRO A 29 16.56 3.05 21.74
N SER A 30 16.58 3.64 20.54
CA SER A 30 17.10 5.00 20.32
C SER A 30 16.46 5.62 19.07
N PRO A 31 15.72 6.75 19.18
CA PRO A 31 14.96 7.34 18.07
C PRO A 31 15.76 8.28 17.16
N GLY A 32 16.96 8.71 17.57
CA GLY A 32 17.75 9.66 16.80
C GLY A 32 18.25 9.03 15.50
N THR A 33 18.01 9.70 14.38
CA THR A 33 18.40 9.23 13.04
C THR A 33 19.90 9.28 12.79
N GLY A 34 20.64 10.12 13.55
CA GLY A 34 22.08 10.33 13.35
C GLY A 34 22.43 11.01 12.03
N GLY A 35 21.43 11.49 11.27
CA GLY A 35 21.54 12.06 9.93
C GLY A 35 20.18 12.11 9.22
N ALA A 36 20.17 12.38 7.91
CA ALA A 36 18.94 12.35 7.11
C ALA A 36 18.36 10.93 7.02
N VAL A 37 17.02 10.82 7.02
CA VAL A 37 16.34 9.52 6.82
C VAL A 37 16.57 9.07 5.37
N PRO A 38 17.14 7.87 5.12
CA PRO A 38 17.35 7.39 3.75
C PRO A 38 16.04 7.30 2.98
N LEU A 39 16.02 7.91 1.78
CA LEU A 39 14.78 8.08 1.01
C LEU A 39 14.15 6.73 0.61
N ALA A 40 14.90 5.83 -0.02
CA ALA A 40 14.34 4.57 -0.51
C ALA A 40 13.63 3.74 0.59
N PRO A 41 14.26 3.40 1.74
CA PRO A 41 13.57 2.70 2.84
C PRO A 41 12.35 3.46 3.39
N ALA A 42 12.40 4.79 3.44
CA ALA A 42 11.28 5.60 3.89
C ALA A 42 10.09 5.52 2.91
N LEU A 43 10.37 5.55 1.60
CA LEU A 43 9.36 5.42 0.56
C LEU A 43 8.64 4.07 0.61
N VAL A 44 9.32 2.97 0.98
CA VAL A 44 8.67 1.66 1.15
C VAL A 44 7.58 1.75 2.22
N GLY A 45 7.91 2.28 3.41
CA GLY A 45 6.96 2.44 4.51
C GLY A 45 5.79 3.36 4.13
N LEU A 46 6.09 4.43 3.40
CA LEU A 46 5.09 5.38 2.92
C LEU A 46 4.14 4.78 1.87
N LEU A 47 4.69 4.10 0.85
CA LEU A 47 3.91 3.41 -0.19
C LEU A 47 3.01 2.34 0.45
N ARG A 48 3.58 1.52 1.35
CA ARG A 48 2.82 0.51 2.10
C ARG A 48 1.63 1.13 2.81
N PHE A 49 1.85 2.24 3.51
CA PHE A 49 0.81 2.96 4.24
C PHE A 49 -0.29 3.50 3.32
N VAL A 50 0.06 4.19 2.23
CA VAL A 50 -0.91 4.80 1.30
C VAL A 50 -1.74 3.71 0.60
N LEU A 51 -1.08 2.71 0.03
CA LEU A 51 -1.74 1.62 -0.70
C LEU A 51 -2.63 0.77 0.23
N SER A 52 -2.16 0.44 1.43
CA SER A 52 -2.95 -0.36 2.39
C SER A 52 -4.16 0.44 2.92
N SER A 53 -4.00 1.75 3.15
CA SER A 53 -5.10 2.62 3.55
C SER A 53 -6.18 2.67 2.47
N HIS A 54 -5.78 2.79 1.20
CA HIS A 54 -6.70 2.78 0.05
C HIS A 54 -7.44 1.44 -0.09
N LEU A 55 -6.77 0.31 0.15
CA LEU A 55 -7.43 -0.99 0.14
C LEU A 55 -8.48 -1.14 1.25
N ALA A 56 -8.19 -0.61 2.43
CA ALA A 56 -9.12 -0.66 3.56
C ALA A 56 -10.31 0.30 3.38
N SER A 57 -10.06 1.47 2.79
CA SER A 57 -11.06 2.49 2.50
C SER A 57 -10.63 3.28 1.25
N PRO A 58 -11.25 3.01 0.09
CA PRO A 58 -10.86 3.64 -1.17
C PRO A 58 -10.90 5.17 -1.09
N ASP A 59 -9.77 5.80 -1.39
CA ASP A 59 -9.59 7.25 -1.47
C ASP A 59 -9.89 7.72 -2.91
N PRO A 60 -10.89 8.59 -3.13
CA PRO A 60 -11.17 9.17 -4.44
C PRO A 60 -9.99 9.94 -5.04
N ALA A 61 -9.06 10.44 -4.21
CA ALA A 61 -7.86 11.12 -4.66
C ALA A 61 -6.80 10.16 -5.23
N LEU A 62 -6.94 8.84 -5.01
CA LEU A 62 -6.05 7.82 -5.55
C LEU A 62 -6.80 6.94 -6.56
N PRO A 63 -6.82 7.29 -7.86
CA PRO A 63 -7.55 6.58 -8.91
C PRO A 63 -6.84 5.28 -9.34
N LEU A 64 -6.29 4.52 -8.40
CA LEU A 64 -5.74 3.19 -8.63
C LEU A 64 -6.77 2.12 -8.25
N PHE A 65 -6.88 1.10 -9.11
CA PHE A 65 -7.74 -0.04 -8.83
C PHE A 65 -7.24 -0.81 -7.59
N PRO A 66 -8.13 -1.25 -6.69
CA PRO A 66 -7.74 -2.06 -5.54
C PRO A 66 -6.93 -3.32 -5.91
N SER A 67 -7.25 -3.97 -7.03
CA SER A 67 -6.50 -5.14 -7.53
C SER A 67 -5.06 -4.80 -7.97
N TYR A 68 -4.79 -3.56 -8.38
CA TYR A 68 -3.46 -3.09 -8.70
C TYR A 68 -2.67 -2.83 -7.42
N CYS A 69 -3.26 -2.10 -6.46
CA CYS A 69 -2.65 -1.86 -5.15
C CYS A 69 -2.35 -3.15 -4.39
N SER A 70 -3.25 -4.13 -4.43
CA SER A 70 -3.04 -5.43 -3.80
C SER A 70 -1.85 -6.17 -4.40
N ARG A 71 -1.64 -6.12 -5.71
CA ARG A 71 -0.49 -6.75 -6.38
C ARG A 71 0.83 -6.11 -6.00
N LEU A 72 0.87 -4.77 -5.93
CA LEU A 72 2.06 -4.04 -5.47
C LEU A 72 2.44 -4.37 -4.02
N LEU A 73 1.47 -4.80 -3.20
CA LEU A 73 1.68 -5.16 -1.79
C LEU A 73 1.93 -6.66 -1.58
N LEU A 74 1.90 -7.49 -2.62
CA LEU A 74 2.24 -8.91 -2.49
C LEU A 74 3.73 -9.04 -2.24
N ASP A 75 4.05 -9.76 -1.16
CA ASP A 75 5.41 -10.16 -0.81
C ASP A 75 5.64 -11.54 -1.41
N ASP A 76 6.06 -11.58 -2.68
CA ASP A 76 6.53 -12.80 -3.32
C ASP A 76 8.05 -12.87 -3.08
N ASP A 77 8.54 -13.98 -2.50
CA ASP A 77 9.94 -14.18 -2.03
C ASP A 77 11.04 -13.83 -3.07
N ASP A 78 10.69 -13.69 -4.35
CA ASP A 78 11.61 -13.41 -5.47
C ASP A 78 11.37 -12.06 -6.20
N ASP A 79 10.27 -11.32 -5.92
CA ASP A 79 9.90 -10.10 -6.66
C ASP A 79 9.06 -9.10 -5.85
N ASP A 80 9.65 -8.49 -4.81
CA ASP A 80 9.01 -7.41 -4.06
C ASP A 80 8.85 -6.15 -4.93
N GLN A 81 7.66 -6.00 -5.52
CA GLN A 81 7.31 -4.87 -6.38
C GLN A 81 7.30 -3.54 -5.62
N LEU A 82 7.00 -3.56 -4.32
CA LEU A 82 6.95 -2.36 -3.50
C LEU A 82 8.36 -1.79 -3.30
N GLU A 83 9.31 -2.66 -2.95
CA GLU A 83 10.72 -2.31 -2.80
C GLU A 83 11.31 -1.83 -4.13
N LYS A 84 11.01 -2.51 -5.25
CA LYS A 84 11.43 -2.08 -6.59
C LYS A 84 10.86 -0.72 -6.97
N LEU A 85 9.58 -0.45 -6.67
CA LEU A 85 8.96 0.83 -6.91
C LEU A 85 9.60 1.94 -6.07
N ALA A 86 9.82 1.69 -4.77
CA ALA A 86 10.46 2.63 -3.86
C ALA A 86 11.89 2.97 -4.30
N ALA A 87 12.69 1.96 -4.64
CA ALA A 87 14.05 2.13 -5.15
C ALA A 87 14.05 2.86 -6.51
N GLY A 88 13.11 2.53 -7.39
CA GLY A 88 12.91 3.20 -8.67
C GLY A 88 12.64 4.69 -8.48
N LEU A 89 11.68 5.04 -7.62
CA LEU A 89 11.34 6.42 -7.28
C LEU A 89 12.55 7.18 -6.69
N ALA A 90 13.21 6.60 -5.68
CA ALA A 90 14.37 7.23 -5.06
C ALA A 90 15.49 7.50 -6.07
N ARG A 91 15.81 6.51 -6.92
CA ARG A 91 16.81 6.66 -7.98
C ARG A 91 16.42 7.75 -8.98
N CYS A 92 15.13 7.87 -9.34
CA CYS A 92 14.69 8.92 -10.25
C CYS A 92 14.88 10.32 -9.65
N VAL A 93 14.61 10.47 -8.36
CA VAL A 93 14.84 11.72 -7.63
C VAL A 93 16.33 12.09 -7.60
N GLU A 94 17.21 11.10 -7.44
CA GLU A 94 18.65 11.30 -7.40
C GLU A 94 19.27 11.56 -8.78
N GLU A 95 18.87 10.79 -9.80
CA GLU A 95 19.43 10.86 -11.15
C GLU A 95 18.79 11.94 -12.04
N GLY A 96 17.64 12.48 -11.67
CA GLY A 96 16.96 13.51 -12.46
C GLY A 96 16.18 12.98 -13.66
N ARG A 97 15.92 11.66 -13.77
CA ARG A 97 15.30 11.02 -14.94
C ARG A 97 14.58 9.73 -14.59
N LEU A 98 13.55 9.36 -15.37
CA LEU A 98 12.93 8.04 -15.26
C LEU A 98 13.86 6.96 -15.81
N PRO A 99 13.69 5.69 -15.39
CA PRO A 99 14.45 4.60 -15.97
C PRO A 99 14.13 4.51 -17.47
N VAL A 100 15.17 4.57 -18.29
CA VAL A 100 15.06 4.20 -19.70
C VAL A 100 14.65 2.74 -19.72
N ALA A 101 13.58 2.39 -20.45
CA ALA A 101 13.19 1.00 -20.63
C ALA A 101 14.33 0.28 -21.37
N ALA A 102 15.29 -0.27 -20.63
CA ALA A 102 16.39 -1.08 -21.18
C ALA A 102 15.82 -2.24 -22.02
N ALA A 103 14.62 -2.71 -21.70
CA ALA A 103 13.89 -3.71 -22.45
C ALA A 103 13.33 -3.20 -23.80
N ALA A 104 13.01 -1.91 -23.97
CA ALA A 104 12.56 -1.35 -25.25
C ALA A 104 13.74 -1.16 -26.24
N ALA A 105 14.90 -0.72 -25.71
CA ALA A 105 16.14 -0.60 -26.49
C ALA A 105 16.68 -1.98 -26.92
N ALA A 106 16.56 -3.00 -26.07
CA ALA A 106 16.95 -4.37 -26.40
C ALA A 106 15.98 -5.08 -27.38
N ALA A 107 14.71 -4.68 -27.41
CA ALA A 107 13.68 -5.32 -28.23
C ALA A 107 13.49 -4.72 -29.63
N GLY A 108 14.25 -3.67 -30.01
CA GLY A 108 14.19 -3.08 -31.35
C GLY A 108 12.81 -2.50 -31.74
N ILE A 109 11.98 -2.17 -30.75
CA ILE A 109 10.64 -1.63 -30.99
C ILE A 109 10.80 -0.16 -31.43
N PRO A 110 10.26 0.25 -32.59
CA PRO A 110 10.36 1.63 -33.05
C PRO A 110 9.73 2.56 -32.01
N ALA A 111 10.39 3.69 -31.75
CA ALA A 111 9.88 4.74 -30.86
C ALA A 111 8.44 5.09 -31.27
N GLY A 112 7.49 4.74 -30.42
CA GLY A 112 6.07 5.00 -30.66
C GLY A 112 5.78 6.50 -30.60
N GLU A 113 4.92 6.95 -31.52
CA GLU A 113 4.19 8.22 -31.64
C GLU A 113 4.45 9.31 -30.57
N ALA A 114 4.71 10.54 -31.04
CA ALA A 114 5.09 11.74 -30.26
C ALA A 114 4.31 12.00 -28.94
N GLY A 115 3.08 11.48 -28.80
CA GLY A 115 2.29 11.56 -27.55
C GLY A 115 2.78 10.65 -26.41
N SER A 116 3.60 9.62 -26.68
CA SER A 116 4.19 8.79 -25.63
C SER A 116 5.36 9.49 -24.94
N GLU A 117 6.10 10.33 -25.66
CA GLU A 117 7.24 11.06 -25.10
C GLU A 117 6.81 12.24 -24.25
N GLU A 118 5.73 12.94 -24.63
CA GLU A 118 5.17 14.04 -23.83
C GLU A 118 4.69 13.55 -22.47
N ARG A 119 3.96 12.43 -22.45
CA ARG A 119 3.47 11.82 -21.21
C ARG A 119 4.61 11.26 -20.34
N GLU A 120 5.68 10.75 -20.94
CA GLU A 120 6.89 10.35 -20.19
C GLU A 120 7.56 11.57 -19.53
N ARG A 121 7.64 12.72 -20.23
CA ARG A 121 8.14 13.97 -19.65
C ARG A 121 7.26 14.50 -18.52
N GLU A 122 5.94 14.39 -18.64
CA GLU A 122 5.00 14.75 -17.57
C GLU A 122 5.24 13.90 -16.31
N TRP A 123 5.39 12.58 -16.47
CA TRP A 123 5.71 11.68 -15.36
C TRP A 123 7.07 12.00 -14.73
N GLU A 124 8.10 12.26 -15.54
CA GLU A 124 9.41 12.70 -15.06
C GLU A 124 9.31 13.97 -14.23
N ALA A 125 8.61 14.99 -14.74
CA ALA A 125 8.42 16.26 -14.04
C ALA A 125 7.75 16.06 -12.68
N VAL A 126 6.68 15.25 -12.62
CA VAL A 126 5.96 14.99 -11.37
C VAL A 126 6.81 14.19 -10.38
N VAL A 127 7.52 13.16 -10.84
CA VAL A 127 8.41 12.35 -9.97
C VAL A 127 9.52 13.23 -9.39
N LEU A 128 10.08 14.14 -10.18
CA LEU A 128 11.10 15.07 -9.70
C LEU A 128 10.52 16.09 -8.73
N GLU A 129 9.38 16.70 -9.03
CA GLU A 129 8.75 17.68 -8.16
C GLU A 129 8.37 17.07 -6.81
N LYS A 130 7.51 16.05 -6.83
CA LYS A 130 6.96 15.42 -5.63
C LYS A 130 8.00 14.58 -4.90
N GLY A 131 8.89 13.92 -5.62
CA GLY A 131 9.99 13.17 -5.02
C GLY A 131 11.01 14.07 -4.31
N ASN A 132 11.34 15.25 -4.85
CA ASN A 132 12.16 16.23 -4.13
C ASN A 132 11.43 16.83 -2.93
N GLU A 133 10.11 17.03 -3.01
CA GLU A 133 9.29 17.46 -1.87
C GLU A 133 9.38 16.43 -0.73
N LEU A 134 9.17 15.14 -1.03
CA LEU A 134 9.35 14.03 -0.09
C LEU A 134 10.77 13.99 0.48
N LYS A 135 11.79 14.13 -0.38
CA LYS A 135 13.19 14.13 0.06
C LYS A 135 13.46 15.25 1.08
N ARG A 136 12.99 16.48 0.82
CA ARG A 136 13.13 17.60 1.77
C ARG A 136 12.42 17.32 3.09
N MET A 137 11.24 16.71 3.04
CA MET A 137 10.51 16.31 4.25
C MET A 137 11.32 15.31 5.08
N TYR A 138 11.89 14.28 4.47
CA TYR A 138 12.67 13.24 5.15
C TYR A 138 14.06 13.72 5.61
N ASP A 139 14.70 14.62 4.85
CA ASP A 139 15.98 15.25 5.22
C ASP A 139 15.83 16.13 6.48
N ALA A 140 14.64 16.70 6.71
CA ALA A 140 14.33 17.54 7.87
C ALA A 140 13.99 16.74 9.14
N VAL A 141 13.81 15.43 9.05
CA VAL A 141 13.45 14.59 10.21
C VAL A 141 14.65 14.40 11.13
N GLU A 142 14.46 14.73 12.40
CA GLU A 142 15.50 14.54 13.44
C GLU A 142 15.33 13.23 14.22
N PHE A 143 14.09 12.77 14.36
CA PHE A 143 13.76 11.61 15.18
C PHE A 143 12.71 10.72 14.53
N GLU A 144 12.95 9.42 14.57
CA GLU A 144 12.04 8.40 14.08
C GLU A 144 11.48 7.58 15.23
N LEU A 145 10.15 7.58 15.33
CA LEU A 145 9.42 6.89 16.38
C LEU A 145 8.46 5.87 15.78
N HIS A 146 8.23 4.80 16.52
CA HIS A 146 7.21 3.82 16.20
C HIS A 146 6.09 3.86 17.25
N VAL A 147 4.85 3.83 16.77
CA VAL A 147 3.65 3.84 17.61
C VAL A 147 2.65 2.81 17.08
N GLN A 148 2.01 2.07 17.99
CA GLN A 148 1.06 1.02 17.65
C GLN A 148 -0.36 1.57 17.52
N GLU A 149 -1.25 0.83 16.87
CA GLU A 149 -2.68 1.11 16.91
C GLU A 149 -3.26 0.87 18.33
N PRO A 150 -4.29 1.62 18.75
CA PRO A 150 -5.00 2.68 18.03
C PRO A 150 -4.31 4.06 18.06
N TYR A 151 -3.18 4.19 18.77
CA TYR A 151 -2.53 5.48 19.03
C TYR A 151 -1.98 6.13 17.77
N PHE A 152 -1.52 5.34 16.79
CA PHE A 152 -1.14 5.86 15.47
C PHE A 152 -2.31 6.59 14.79
N THR A 153 -3.48 5.93 14.70
CA THR A 153 -4.68 6.54 14.14
C THR A 153 -5.09 7.81 14.89
N GLN A 154 -5.01 7.80 16.23
CA GLN A 154 -5.34 8.97 17.04
C GLN A 154 -4.37 10.14 16.85
N LEU A 155 -3.05 9.88 16.69
CA LEU A 155 -2.06 10.91 16.35
C LEU A 155 -2.34 11.51 14.98
N ARG A 156 -2.61 10.67 13.98
CA ARG A 156 -2.96 11.11 12.61
C ARG A 156 -4.22 11.98 12.58
N ALA A 157 -5.23 11.60 13.37
CA ALA A 157 -6.48 12.35 13.53
C ALA A 157 -6.32 13.63 14.38
N GLY A 158 -5.20 13.79 15.11
CA GLY A 158 -4.97 14.92 16.01
C GLY A 158 -5.76 14.87 17.32
N THR A 159 -6.43 13.75 17.62
CA THR A 159 -7.08 13.53 18.90
C THR A 159 -6.03 13.28 19.99
N LYS A 160 -5.00 12.48 19.69
CA LYS A 160 -3.82 12.30 20.54
C LYS A 160 -2.81 13.40 20.24
N LYS A 161 -2.44 14.18 21.26
CA LYS A 161 -1.53 15.35 21.12
C LYS A 161 -0.28 15.28 21.97
N VAL A 162 -0.12 14.20 22.74
CA VAL A 162 1.04 13.99 23.60
C VAL A 162 1.52 12.57 23.35
N GLU A 163 2.83 12.38 23.32
CA GLU A 163 3.49 11.07 23.25
C GLU A 163 4.37 10.88 24.48
N GLY A 164 4.04 9.87 25.29
CA GLY A 164 4.80 9.55 26.50
C GLY A 164 5.94 8.58 26.20
N ARG A 165 7.17 8.92 26.59
CA ARG A 165 8.37 8.08 26.43
C ARG A 165 9.24 8.10 27.68
N LEU A 166 10.00 7.04 27.90
CA LEU A 166 11.02 7.04 28.94
C LEU A 166 12.10 8.09 28.60
N ALA A 167 12.53 8.87 29.58
CA ALA A 167 13.52 9.94 29.40
C ALA A 167 14.96 9.40 29.29
N ALA A 168 15.20 8.51 28.33
CA ALA A 168 16.45 7.78 28.14
C ALA A 168 17.03 7.96 26.73
N GLY A 169 18.35 7.87 26.59
CA GLY A 169 19.02 7.88 25.28
C GLY A 169 18.70 9.13 24.43
N ASN A 170 18.49 8.92 23.12
CA ASN A 170 18.21 10.00 22.17
C ASN A 170 16.86 10.70 22.41
N TYR A 171 15.94 10.15 23.20
CA TYR A 171 14.70 10.84 23.54
C TYR A 171 14.96 12.14 24.32
N ASN A 172 16.05 12.21 25.10
CA ASN A 172 16.44 13.43 25.83
C ASN A 172 16.90 14.59 24.93
N ARG A 173 17.12 14.32 23.63
CA ARG A 173 17.52 15.34 22.65
C ARG A 173 16.32 15.97 21.94
N ILE A 174 15.13 15.39 22.09
CA ILE A 174 13.91 15.94 21.50
C ILE A 174 13.59 17.25 22.20
N ALA A 175 13.42 18.32 21.43
CA ALA A 175 13.12 19.65 21.92
C ALA A 175 11.93 20.26 21.17
N GLU A 176 11.42 21.37 21.68
CA GLU A 176 10.45 22.18 20.94
C GLU A 176 11.01 22.59 19.57
N GLY A 177 10.17 22.50 18.55
CA GLY A 177 10.57 22.73 17.16
C GLY A 177 11.13 21.51 16.44
N SER A 178 11.47 20.41 17.15
CA SER A 178 11.92 19.19 16.49
C SER A 178 10.85 18.57 15.60
N LEU A 179 11.27 17.96 14.49
CA LEU A 179 10.39 17.22 13.58
C LEU A 179 10.49 15.71 13.84
N LEU A 180 9.35 15.09 14.13
CA LEU A 180 9.22 13.66 14.37
C LEU A 180 8.59 12.96 13.17
N LEU A 181 9.11 11.79 12.81
CA LEU A 181 8.50 10.88 11.84
C LEU A 181 8.01 9.62 12.55
N PHE A 182 6.68 9.42 12.54
CA PHE A 182 6.04 8.23 13.07
C PHE A 182 5.76 7.21 11.99
N ASN A 183 6.15 5.96 12.25
CA ASN A 183 5.90 4.80 11.38
C ASN A 183 6.29 5.05 9.90
N LYS A 184 7.37 5.83 9.67
CA LYS A 184 7.89 6.22 8.36
C LYS A 184 6.96 7.08 7.47
N CYS A 185 5.76 7.44 7.93
CA CYS A 185 4.74 8.08 7.06
C CYS A 185 4.02 9.30 7.65
N LEU A 186 4.07 9.53 8.96
CA LEU A 186 3.37 10.64 9.62
C LEU A 186 4.36 11.63 10.24
N LEU A 187 4.35 12.88 9.76
CA LEU A 187 5.16 13.95 10.34
C LEU A 187 4.41 14.69 11.43
N LEU A 188 5.09 14.99 12.54
CA LEU A 188 4.55 15.80 13.63
C LEU A 188 5.62 16.77 14.17
N ASN A 189 5.22 18.01 14.45
CA ASN A 189 6.07 19.03 15.06
C ASN A 189 5.95 18.97 16.59
N VAL A 190 7.09 18.96 17.28
CA VAL A 190 7.12 19.06 18.74
C VAL A 190 6.75 20.48 19.17
N GLN A 191 5.69 20.58 19.96
CA GLN A 191 5.20 21.84 20.53
C GLN A 191 5.80 22.12 21.92
N ALA A 192 6.03 21.08 22.70
CA ALA A 192 6.62 21.20 24.03
C ALA A 192 7.12 19.83 24.49
N VAL A 193 8.13 19.83 25.36
CA VAL A 193 8.61 18.63 26.05
C VAL A 193 8.59 18.89 27.55
N ARG A 194 7.88 18.06 28.30
CA ARG A 194 7.80 18.14 29.77
C ARG A 194 8.33 16.85 30.38
N LYS A 195 9.00 16.96 31.53
CA LYS A 195 9.56 15.82 32.27
C LYS A 195 8.78 15.59 33.55
N TYR A 196 8.49 14.32 33.83
CA TYR A 196 7.77 13.85 35.02
C TYR A 196 8.56 12.75 35.71
N ALA A 197 8.30 12.54 37.01
CA ALA A 197 8.94 11.46 37.76
C ALA A 197 8.37 10.09 37.38
N SER A 198 7.09 10.04 36.95
CA SER A 198 6.40 8.80 36.62
C SER A 198 5.39 8.94 35.47
N PHE A 199 4.99 7.82 34.86
CA PHE A 199 3.90 7.78 33.88
C PHE A 199 2.56 8.14 34.53
N SER A 200 2.37 7.78 35.79
CA SER A 200 1.15 8.12 36.54
C SER A 200 1.00 9.64 36.67
N GLU A 201 2.06 10.31 37.10
CA GLU A 201 2.10 11.77 37.23
C GLU A 201 1.89 12.46 35.88
N MET A 202 2.57 11.98 34.83
CA MET A 202 2.39 12.48 33.47
C MET A 202 0.93 12.40 33.03
N LEU A 203 0.26 11.26 33.21
CA LEU A 203 -1.12 11.06 32.78
C LEU A 203 -2.11 11.96 33.56
N GLN A 204 -1.85 12.19 34.85
CA GLN A 204 -2.65 13.10 35.67
C GLN A 204 -2.48 14.56 35.23
N ALA A 205 -1.24 15.00 35.01
CA ALA A 205 -0.93 16.39 34.69
C ALA A 205 -1.37 16.79 33.28
N GLU A 206 -1.25 15.88 32.32
CA GLU A 206 -1.56 16.16 30.91
C GLU A 206 -3.08 16.17 30.62
N MET A 207 -3.93 15.75 31.59
CA MET A 207 -5.40 15.70 31.45
C MET A 207 -5.89 14.81 30.30
N ILE A 208 -5.22 13.68 30.04
CA ILE A 208 -5.44 12.85 28.83
C ILE A 208 -5.92 11.43 29.16
N SER A 209 -6.88 11.31 30.08
CA SER A 209 -7.38 10.00 30.53
C SER A 209 -8.03 9.17 29.42
N GLU A 210 -8.45 9.77 28.29
CA GLU A 210 -9.14 9.07 27.19
C GLU A 210 -8.31 8.86 25.92
N VAL A 211 -7.17 9.53 25.75
CA VAL A 211 -6.43 9.55 24.47
C VAL A 211 -4.96 9.12 24.58
N LEU A 212 -4.46 8.91 25.79
CA LEU A 212 -3.16 8.28 26.03
C LEU A 212 -3.31 6.81 26.43
N PRO A 213 -2.29 5.98 26.20
CA PRO A 213 -2.23 4.68 26.83
C PRO A 213 -2.25 4.83 28.35
N GLY A 214 -3.10 4.06 29.04
CA GLY A 214 -3.02 3.95 30.49
C GLY A 214 -1.68 3.34 30.93
N VAL A 215 -1.31 3.52 32.21
CA VAL A 215 -0.02 3.05 32.78
C VAL A 215 0.27 1.57 32.45
N GLY A 216 -0.76 0.72 32.46
CA GLY A 216 -0.61 -0.71 32.15
C GLY A 216 -0.08 -1.01 30.73
N VAL A 217 -0.27 -0.09 29.77
CA VAL A 217 0.32 -0.22 28.43
C VAL A 217 1.81 0.08 28.46
N TYR A 218 2.24 1.12 29.18
CA TYR A 218 3.66 1.47 29.33
C TYR A 218 4.47 0.36 30.03
N ARG A 219 3.84 -0.36 30.98
CA ARG A 219 4.45 -1.50 31.68
C ARG A 219 4.80 -2.69 30.79
N LYS A 220 4.18 -2.80 29.60
CA LYS A 220 4.59 -3.80 28.59
C LYS A 220 5.96 -3.50 27.99
N PHE A 221 6.43 -2.25 28.09
CA PHE A 221 7.64 -1.78 27.43
C PHE A 221 8.73 -1.32 28.41
N TYR A 222 8.35 -0.78 29.57
CA TYR A 222 9.27 -0.19 30.54
C TYR A 222 9.03 -0.73 31.96
N THR A 223 10.11 -1.08 32.64
CA THR A 223 10.08 -1.51 34.05
C THR A 223 10.04 -0.30 34.98
N GLU A 224 9.58 -0.50 36.21
CA GLU A 224 9.47 0.56 37.21
C GLU A 224 10.82 1.11 37.64
N GLU A 225 11.84 0.25 37.66
CA GLU A 225 13.21 0.66 38.00
C GLU A 225 13.75 1.61 36.94
N LYS A 226 13.49 1.34 35.65
CA LYS A 226 13.89 2.24 34.55
C LYS A 226 13.12 3.55 34.60
N GLU A 227 11.81 3.51 34.87
CA GLU A 227 11.00 4.72 35.05
C GLU A 227 11.53 5.58 36.20
N SER A 228 11.80 4.99 37.36
CA SER A 228 12.35 5.69 38.52
C SER A 228 13.74 6.27 38.24
N LEU A 229 14.57 5.54 37.50
CA LEU A 229 15.93 5.97 37.16
C LEU A 229 15.98 7.14 36.17
N TYR A 230 15.14 7.11 35.12
CA TYR A 230 15.23 8.07 34.02
C TYR A 230 14.17 9.18 34.10
N GLY A 231 13.00 8.87 34.66
CA GLY A 231 11.78 9.66 34.54
C GLY A 231 11.10 9.47 33.17
N VAL A 232 10.07 10.26 32.93
CA VAL A 232 9.21 10.19 31.75
C VAL A 232 9.17 11.54 31.03
N LEU A 233 9.16 11.52 29.70
CA LEU A 233 8.91 12.67 28.84
C LEU A 233 7.49 12.62 28.30
N ALA A 234 6.77 13.74 28.44
CA ALA A 234 5.59 14.06 27.65
C ALA A 234 6.00 14.94 26.47
N ILE A 235 5.88 14.41 25.27
CA ILE A 235 6.22 15.11 24.03
C ILE A 235 4.92 15.58 23.40
N SER A 236 4.61 16.86 23.54
CA SER A 236 3.42 17.46 22.93
C SER A 236 3.68 17.70 21.44
N VAL A 237 2.72 17.34 20.59
CA VAL A 237 2.87 17.32 19.14
C VAL A 237 1.70 17.99 18.42
N SER A 238 1.98 18.57 17.26
CA SER A 238 0.97 19.07 16.32
C SER A 238 1.24 18.54 14.91
N LYS A 239 0.19 18.48 14.09
CA LYS A 239 0.28 18.00 12.72
C LYS A 239 0.56 19.16 11.75
N PRO A 240 1.70 19.19 11.03
CA PRO A 240 1.92 20.15 9.95
C PRO A 240 0.96 19.89 8.77
N THR A 241 0.69 20.95 8.01
CA THR A 241 -0.20 20.89 6.83
C THR A 241 0.36 19.98 5.74
N ALA A 242 1.66 20.06 5.47
CA ALA A 242 2.33 19.17 4.54
C ALA A 242 2.58 17.81 5.19
N GLN A 243 2.27 16.72 4.48
CA GLN A 243 2.45 15.37 4.97
C GLN A 243 2.95 14.45 3.86
N PRO A 244 3.88 13.52 4.14
CA PRO A 244 4.44 12.64 3.12
C PRO A 244 3.36 11.80 2.43
N TYR A 245 2.34 11.36 3.17
CA TYR A 245 1.27 10.53 2.60
C TYR A 245 0.37 11.31 1.63
N ILE A 246 0.24 12.63 1.79
CA ILE A 246 -0.50 13.47 0.84
C ILE A 246 0.30 13.60 -0.45
N THR A 247 1.58 14.00 -0.34
CA THR A 247 2.49 14.13 -1.49
C THR A 247 2.64 12.81 -2.26
N MET A 248 2.70 11.67 -1.55
CA MET A 248 2.73 10.36 -2.17
C MET A 248 1.41 10.03 -2.89
N THR A 249 0.25 10.29 -2.29
CA THR A 249 -1.04 10.08 -2.96
C THR A 249 -1.12 10.88 -4.26
N GLU A 250 -0.72 12.15 -4.25
CA GLU A 250 -0.67 13.00 -5.44
C GLU A 250 0.28 12.47 -6.52
N LEU A 251 1.46 12.00 -6.11
CA LEU A 251 2.44 11.37 -7.01
C LEU A 251 1.85 10.12 -7.68
N LEU A 252 1.27 9.21 -6.88
CA LEU A 252 0.68 7.97 -7.38
C LEU A 252 -0.51 8.23 -8.30
N ALA A 253 -1.36 9.20 -7.95
CA ALA A 253 -2.51 9.61 -8.77
C ALA A 253 -2.08 10.17 -10.12
N SER A 254 -1.02 10.98 -10.15
CA SER A 254 -0.50 11.60 -11.37
C SER A 254 0.17 10.59 -12.30
N LEU A 255 0.89 9.61 -11.74
CA LEU A 255 1.49 8.52 -12.52
C LEU A 255 0.43 7.56 -13.07
N GLY A 256 -0.56 7.21 -12.24
CA GLY A 256 -1.50 6.13 -12.51
C GLY A 256 -0.80 4.78 -12.74
N SER A 257 -1.56 3.77 -13.14
CA SER A 257 -1.02 2.42 -13.41
C SER A 257 0.05 2.42 -14.50
N ASP A 258 -0.07 3.32 -15.49
CA ASP A 258 0.87 3.41 -16.61
C ASP A 258 2.25 3.93 -16.18
N GLY A 259 2.29 5.04 -15.44
CA GLY A 259 3.54 5.63 -14.96
C GLY A 259 4.23 4.75 -13.92
N LEU A 260 3.45 4.10 -13.05
CA LEU A 260 3.97 3.12 -12.10
C LEU A 260 4.54 1.88 -12.79
N GLY A 261 3.85 1.38 -13.81
CA GLY A 261 4.37 0.30 -14.66
C GLY A 261 5.70 0.69 -15.31
N ARG A 262 5.84 1.93 -15.79
CA ARG A 262 7.10 2.43 -16.35
C ARG A 262 8.23 2.44 -15.32
N LEU A 263 7.98 2.90 -14.08
CA LEU A 263 8.97 2.89 -13.00
C LEU A 263 9.43 1.47 -12.64
N LEU A 264 8.52 0.51 -12.68
CA LEU A 264 8.80 -0.90 -12.46
C LEU A 264 9.52 -1.57 -13.63
N GLY A 265 9.79 -0.84 -14.72
CA GLY A 265 10.36 -1.41 -15.94
C GLY A 265 9.43 -2.38 -16.66
N MET A 266 8.12 -2.33 -16.35
CA MET A 266 7.12 -3.08 -17.09
C MET A 266 7.07 -2.53 -18.52
N VAL A 267 7.50 -3.35 -19.46
CA VAL A 267 7.31 -3.04 -20.88
C VAL A 267 5.81 -2.95 -21.12
N LYS A 268 5.36 -1.92 -21.84
CA LYS A 268 4.05 -1.95 -22.51
C LYS A 268 4.10 -3.09 -23.53
N THR A 269 3.97 -4.32 -23.08
CA THR A 269 3.60 -5.40 -23.98
C THR A 269 2.22 -5.04 -24.49
N ALA A 270 1.91 -5.41 -25.74
CA ALA A 270 0.57 -5.24 -26.28
C ALA A 270 -0.52 -5.80 -25.34
N ASP A 271 -0.13 -6.69 -24.42
CA ASP A 271 -0.97 -7.34 -23.42
C ASP A 271 -1.46 -6.39 -22.32
N VAL A 272 -0.72 -5.36 -21.89
CA VAL A 272 -1.20 -4.45 -20.81
C VAL A 272 -2.40 -3.63 -21.28
N ARG A 273 -2.32 -3.03 -22.49
CA ARG A 273 -3.46 -2.31 -23.09
C ARG A 273 -4.62 -3.25 -23.40
N LYS A 274 -4.34 -4.46 -23.91
CA LYS A 274 -5.37 -5.48 -24.14
C LYS A 274 -6.05 -5.90 -22.83
N ASN A 275 -5.29 -6.04 -21.75
CA ASN A 275 -5.81 -6.42 -20.43
C ASN A 275 -6.63 -5.30 -19.80
N GLN A 276 -6.22 -4.04 -19.94
CA GLN A 276 -7.00 -2.89 -19.49
C GLN A 276 -8.31 -2.77 -20.26
N LEU A 277 -8.25 -2.82 -21.60
CA LEU A 277 -9.45 -2.84 -22.44
C LEU A 277 -10.35 -4.04 -22.13
N ALA A 278 -9.76 -5.23 -21.92
CA ALA A 278 -10.51 -6.42 -21.51
C ALA A 278 -11.19 -6.22 -20.15
N SER A 279 -10.52 -5.60 -19.18
CA SER A 279 -11.11 -5.29 -17.88
C SER A 279 -12.29 -4.32 -17.99
N GLU A 280 -12.15 -3.25 -18.78
CA GLU A 280 -13.23 -2.29 -19.03
C GLU A 280 -14.44 -2.94 -19.70
N ILE A 281 -14.20 -3.84 -20.65
CA ILE A 281 -15.25 -4.63 -21.31
C ILE A 281 -15.92 -5.57 -20.30
N ILE A 282 -15.16 -6.26 -19.45
CA ILE A 282 -15.72 -7.14 -18.40
C ILE A 282 -16.59 -6.33 -17.44
N ASP A 283 -16.13 -5.17 -16.98
CA ASP A 283 -16.91 -4.30 -16.09
C ASP A 283 -18.19 -3.81 -16.74
N ARG A 284 -18.16 -3.51 -18.05
CA ARG A 284 -19.38 -3.19 -18.81
C ARG A 284 -20.32 -4.39 -18.87
N LEU A 285 -19.81 -5.57 -19.25
CA LEU A 285 -20.61 -6.79 -19.35
C LEU A 285 -21.25 -7.16 -18.01
N LEU A 286 -20.55 -7.00 -16.89
CA LEU A 286 -21.09 -7.24 -15.55
C LEU A 286 -22.19 -6.25 -15.18
N ARG A 287 -22.04 -4.97 -15.53
CA ARG A 287 -23.04 -3.92 -15.26
C ARG A 287 -24.30 -4.05 -16.10
N GLU A 288 -24.15 -4.42 -17.38
CA GLU A 288 -25.23 -4.51 -18.36
C GLU A 288 -25.78 -5.94 -18.51
N CYS A 289 -25.26 -6.89 -17.71
CA CYS A 289 -25.61 -8.30 -17.78
C CYS A 289 -27.13 -8.49 -17.67
N CYS A 290 -27.75 -9.00 -18.74
CA CYS A 290 -29.17 -9.36 -18.76
C CYS A 290 -29.40 -10.87 -18.72
N TRP A 291 -28.33 -11.66 -18.87
CA TRP A 291 -28.40 -13.11 -18.86
C TRP A 291 -27.12 -13.72 -18.26
N MET A 292 -27.29 -14.73 -17.41
CA MET A 292 -26.18 -15.50 -16.86
C MET A 292 -26.57 -16.96 -16.71
N ASN A 293 -25.64 -17.88 -16.94
CA ASN A 293 -25.90 -19.31 -16.80
C ASN A 293 -24.63 -20.12 -16.55
N ILE A 294 -24.77 -21.27 -15.90
CA ILE A 294 -23.74 -22.31 -15.83
C ILE A 294 -24.15 -23.45 -16.76
N HIS A 295 -23.30 -23.80 -17.73
CA HIS A 295 -23.59 -24.88 -18.67
C HIS A 295 -22.34 -25.61 -19.13
N LEU A 296 -22.51 -26.78 -19.73
CA LEU A 296 -21.42 -27.58 -20.27
C LEU A 296 -21.05 -27.10 -21.68
N THR A 297 -19.77 -26.82 -21.92
CA THR A 297 -19.23 -26.45 -23.23
C THR A 297 -17.97 -27.27 -23.51
N GLN A 298 -17.78 -27.74 -24.74
CA GLN A 298 -16.53 -28.41 -25.11
C GLN A 298 -15.53 -27.38 -25.69
N PRO A 299 -14.23 -27.46 -25.39
CA PRO A 299 -13.53 -28.48 -24.60
C PRO A 299 -13.50 -28.24 -23.07
N TYR A 300 -14.11 -27.16 -22.58
CA TYR A 300 -13.83 -26.63 -21.23
C TYR A 300 -14.62 -27.26 -20.07
N GLY A 301 -15.64 -28.07 -20.34
CA GLY A 301 -16.51 -28.63 -19.30
C GLY A 301 -17.54 -27.61 -18.79
N PRO A 302 -17.92 -27.63 -17.50
CA PRO A 302 -18.84 -26.66 -16.93
C PRO A 302 -18.22 -25.26 -16.87
N VAL A 303 -18.95 -24.27 -17.39
CA VAL A 303 -18.50 -22.88 -17.48
C VAL A 303 -19.58 -21.95 -16.96
N TYR A 304 -19.16 -20.84 -16.35
CA TYR A 304 -20.02 -19.72 -16.00
C TYR A 304 -19.97 -18.68 -17.13
N GLU A 305 -21.12 -18.30 -17.65
CA GLU A 305 -21.23 -17.38 -18.78
C GLU A 305 -22.21 -16.26 -18.47
N ILE A 306 -21.86 -15.04 -18.88
CA ILE A 306 -22.73 -13.86 -18.83
C ILE A 306 -22.90 -13.27 -20.23
N ARG A 307 -24.06 -12.66 -20.49
CA ARG A 307 -24.36 -11.93 -21.73
C ARG A 307 -25.17 -10.65 -21.47
N VAL A 308 -24.95 -9.68 -22.36
CA VAL A 308 -25.74 -8.44 -22.47
C VAL A 308 -26.81 -8.58 -23.56
N HIS A 309 -27.68 -7.57 -23.69
CA HIS A 309 -28.86 -7.63 -24.57
C HIS A 309 -28.50 -7.86 -26.04
N GLU A 310 -27.39 -7.27 -26.48
CA GLU A 310 -26.85 -7.38 -27.83
C GLU A 310 -26.24 -8.77 -28.12
N GLY A 311 -26.20 -9.66 -27.12
CA GLY A 311 -25.73 -11.03 -27.25
C GLY A 311 -24.22 -11.22 -27.03
N TYR A 312 -23.43 -10.14 -26.87
CA TYR A 312 -22.03 -10.25 -26.45
C TYR A 312 -21.92 -10.77 -25.02
N GLY A 313 -20.80 -11.43 -24.70
CA GLY A 313 -20.62 -12.04 -23.38
C GLY A 313 -19.18 -12.33 -23.00
N ALA A 314 -19.04 -12.95 -21.84
CA ALA A 314 -17.78 -13.41 -21.28
C ALA A 314 -18.00 -14.71 -20.51
N ARG A 315 -16.94 -15.53 -20.43
CA ARG A 315 -17.00 -16.86 -19.83
C ARG A 315 -15.83 -17.12 -18.88
N TRP A 316 -16.12 -17.81 -17.79
CA TRP A 316 -15.17 -18.28 -16.79
C TRP A 316 -15.33 -19.78 -16.52
N SER A 317 -14.38 -20.36 -15.80
CA SER A 317 -14.58 -21.64 -15.11
C SER A 317 -15.82 -21.58 -14.20
N GLN A 318 -16.41 -22.73 -13.90
CA GLN A 318 -17.62 -22.81 -13.07
C GLN A 318 -17.51 -22.12 -11.71
N ASP A 319 -16.32 -22.11 -11.12
CA ASP A 319 -16.02 -21.45 -9.85
C ASP A 319 -15.66 -19.95 -9.99
N GLY A 320 -15.65 -19.43 -11.21
CA GLY A 320 -15.32 -18.04 -11.52
C GLY A 320 -13.83 -17.69 -11.43
N SER A 321 -12.95 -18.65 -11.08
CA SER A 321 -11.54 -18.38 -10.79
C SER A 321 -10.69 -18.13 -12.03
N LYS A 322 -11.11 -18.63 -13.20
CA LYS A 322 -10.35 -18.54 -14.44
C LYS A 322 -11.19 -17.97 -15.57
N PHE A 323 -10.77 -16.83 -16.11
CA PHE A 323 -11.33 -16.29 -17.35
C PHE A 323 -11.00 -17.20 -18.54
N ILE A 324 -12.01 -17.53 -19.34
CA ILE A 324 -11.88 -18.40 -20.52
C ILE A 324 -11.85 -17.57 -21.79
N GLY A 325 -12.71 -16.56 -21.92
CA GLY A 325 -12.73 -15.70 -23.10
C GLY A 325 -14.00 -14.86 -23.26
N PHE A 326 -13.96 -13.94 -24.24
CA PHE A 326 -15.10 -13.17 -24.69
C PHE A 326 -15.96 -13.98 -25.67
N LEU A 327 -17.21 -13.56 -25.83
CA LEU A 327 -18.20 -14.24 -26.65
C LEU A 327 -18.89 -13.25 -27.58
N GLU A 328 -18.97 -13.61 -28.85
CA GLU A 328 -19.76 -12.90 -29.83
C GLU A 328 -21.26 -13.26 -29.74
N PRO A 329 -22.16 -12.43 -30.30
CA PRO A 329 -23.58 -12.73 -30.40
C PRO A 329 -23.82 -13.99 -31.23
N TYR A 330 -24.92 -14.67 -30.93
CA TYR A 330 -25.32 -15.83 -31.71
C TYR A 330 -25.66 -15.41 -33.14
N SER A 331 -24.94 -15.95 -34.13
CA SER A 331 -25.28 -15.81 -35.55
C SER A 331 -25.72 -17.16 -36.14
N PRO A 332 -26.72 -17.17 -37.06
CA PRO A 332 -27.22 -18.41 -37.68
C PRO A 332 -26.15 -19.22 -38.43
N GLU A 333 -25.07 -18.55 -38.87
CA GLU A 333 -23.96 -19.14 -39.64
C GLU A 333 -22.70 -19.40 -38.79
N GLY A 334 -22.73 -19.10 -37.49
CA GLY A 334 -21.54 -19.16 -36.61
C GLY A 334 -20.95 -20.56 -36.48
N PHE A 335 -21.79 -21.59 -36.56
CA PHE A 335 -21.36 -22.99 -36.58
C PHE A 335 -20.51 -23.34 -37.81
N SER A 336 -20.88 -22.80 -38.98
CA SER A 336 -20.23 -23.09 -40.27
C SER A 336 -18.89 -22.38 -40.44
N LYS A 337 -18.70 -21.25 -39.75
CA LYS A 337 -17.48 -20.44 -39.81
C LYS A 337 -16.46 -20.77 -38.72
N GLY A 338 -16.81 -21.70 -37.81
CA GLY A 338 -16.05 -22.00 -36.61
C GLY A 338 -15.93 -20.75 -35.76
N TRP A 339 -16.88 -20.54 -34.84
CA TRP A 339 -16.90 -19.40 -33.90
C TRP A 339 -15.48 -18.91 -33.58
N LYS A 340 -15.12 -17.74 -34.10
CA LYS A 340 -13.83 -17.13 -33.78
C LYS A 340 -14.03 -16.45 -32.42
N HIS A 341 -13.50 -17.09 -31.39
CA HIS A 341 -13.43 -16.55 -30.03
C HIS A 341 -12.35 -15.48 -29.91
#